data_AF-A0A0X8GQ62-F1
#
_entry.id   AF-A0A0X8GQ62-F1
#
_cell.length_a   1.000
_cell.length_b   1.000
_cell.length_c   1.000
_cell.angle_alpha   90.00
_cell.angle_beta   90.00
_cell.angle_gamma   90.00
#
_symmetry.space_group_name_H-M   'P 1'
#
loop_
_entity.id
_entity.type
_entity.pdbx_description
1 polymer ?
#
loop_
_entity_poly.entity_id
_entity_poly.type
_entity_poly.pdbx_seq_one_letter_code
_entity_poly.pdbx_strand_id
1 'polypeptide(L)'
;MTPHIKILNRAASGNLPKAIDKNCEIDIEAFKELYKSGLMVAINASADDGECYLEPKISTAGREYLERTNEKNQPWWKSIDRRFYVLTIFIALLAIAIPLYLAKAT
;
A
#
# COMPACT_ATOMS: atom_id res chain seq x y z
N MET A 1 6.13 -2.28 -8.15
CA MET A 1 5.99 -2.26 -6.68
C MET A 1 7.40 -2.23 -6.11
N THR A 2 7.73 -1.23 -5.30
CA THR A 2 9.12 -1.04 -4.82
C THR A 2 9.53 -2.16 -3.85
N PRO A 3 10.84 -2.48 -3.76
CA PRO A 3 11.35 -3.48 -2.82
C PRO A 3 10.86 -3.27 -1.38
N HIS A 4 10.82 -2.01 -0.92
CA HIS A 4 10.33 -1.60 0.40
C HIS A 4 8.90 -2.04 0.69
N ILE A 5 7.98 -1.77 -0.24
CA ILE A 5 6.57 -2.13 -0.08
C ILE A 5 6.40 -3.65 -0.13
N LYS A 6 7.21 -4.36 -0.93
CA LYS A 6 7.21 -5.84 -0.95
C LYS A 6 7.64 -6.41 0.41
N ILE A 7 8.69 -5.87 1.01
CA ILE A 7 9.18 -6.28 2.34
C ILE A 7 8.13 -6.01 3.42
N LEU A 8 7.54 -4.81 3.45
CA LEU A 8 6.51 -4.45 4.43
C LEU A 8 5.26 -5.34 4.29
N ASN A 9 4.82 -5.69 3.08
CA ASN A 9 3.71 -6.62 2.88
C ASN A 9 4.03 -8.04 3.36
N ARG A 10 5.24 -8.55 3.07
CA ARG A 10 5.68 -9.85 3.60
C ARG A 10 5.70 -9.84 5.13
N ALA A 11 6.22 -8.77 5.73
CA ALA A 11 6.25 -8.58 7.17
C ALA A 11 4.85 -8.56 7.80
N ALA A 12 3.91 -7.82 7.19
CA ALA A 12 2.53 -7.73 7.65
C ALA A 12 1.79 -9.08 7.58
N SER A 13 2.09 -9.89 6.55
CA SER A 13 1.53 -11.24 6.37
C SER A 13 2.24 -12.34 7.17
N GLY A 14 3.28 -12.01 7.95
CA GLY A 14 4.04 -12.99 8.73
C GLY A 14 4.97 -13.88 7.89
N ASN A 15 5.23 -13.53 6.62
CA ASN A 15 6.02 -14.31 5.66
C ASN A 15 7.45 -13.77 5.50
N LEU A 16 8.03 -13.19 6.57
CA LEU A 16 9.45 -12.87 6.57
C LEU A 16 10.28 -14.07 7.04
N PRO A 17 11.49 -14.25 6.50
CA PRO A 17 12.42 -15.22 7.04
C PRO A 17 12.81 -14.85 8.48
N LYS A 18 13.25 -15.84 9.25
CA LYS A 18 13.72 -15.62 10.64
C LYS A 18 14.97 -14.75 10.72
N ALA A 19 15.77 -14.74 9.66
CA ALA A 19 16.98 -13.94 9.52
C ALA A 19 17.01 -13.30 8.13
N ILE A 20 17.51 -12.07 8.06
CA ILE A 20 17.79 -11.34 6.82
C ILE A 20 19.28 -11.10 6.76
N ASP A 21 19.91 -11.74 5.78
CA ASP A 21 21.33 -11.67 5.46
C ASP A 21 21.50 -11.60 3.93
N LYS A 22 22.75 -11.56 3.45
CA LYS A 22 23.07 -11.50 2.01
C LYS A 22 22.63 -12.75 1.22
N ASN A 23 22.36 -13.86 1.89
CA ASN A 23 21.97 -15.12 1.25
C ASN A 23 20.45 -15.28 1.17
N CYS A 24 19.68 -14.41 1.83
CA CYS A 24 18.23 -14.49 1.83
C CYS A 24 17.61 -13.84 0.58
N GLU A 25 16.37 -14.22 0.28
CA GLU A 25 15.60 -13.65 -0.85
C GLU A 25 15.19 -12.18 -0.64
N ILE A 26 15.35 -11.66 0.59
CA ILE A 26 15.01 -10.27 0.91
C ILE A 26 16.19 -9.37 0.57
N ASP A 27 15.92 -8.29 -0.14
CA ASP A 27 16.89 -7.22 -0.39
C ASP A 27 17.29 -6.56 0.94
N ILE A 28 18.54 -6.78 1.35
CA ILE A 28 19.07 -6.33 2.62
C ILE A 28 19.24 -4.81 2.69
N GLU A 29 19.53 -4.14 1.57
CA GLU A 29 19.68 -2.69 1.53
C GLU A 29 18.32 -2.02 1.74
N ALA A 30 17.29 -2.50 1.03
CA ALA A 30 15.92 -2.03 1.22
C ALA A 30 15.41 -2.32 2.64
N PHE A 31 15.74 -3.48 3.22
CA PHE A 31 15.41 -3.78 4.61
C PHE A 31 16.10 -2.82 5.58
N LYS A 32 17.38 -2.54 5.38
CA LYS A 32 18.19 -1.64 6.22
C LYS A 32 17.66 -0.22 6.22
N GLU A 33 17.19 0.28 5.08
CA GLU A 33 16.53 1.57 5.00
C GLU A 33 15.23 1.61 5.82
N LEU A 34 14.37 0.58 5.68
CA LEU A 34 13.14 0.46 6.46
C LEU A 34 13.39 0.32 7.97
N TYR A 35 14.44 -0.40 8.33
CA TYR A 35 14.89 -0.56 9.72
C TYR A 35 15.36 0.78 10.29
N LYS A 36 16.24 1.49 9.56
CA LYS A 36 16.73 2.82 9.97
C LYS A 36 15.61 3.87 10.05
N SER A 37 14.59 3.75 9.21
CA SER A 37 13.43 4.65 9.26
C SER A 37 12.40 4.27 10.34
N GLY A 38 12.63 3.20 11.12
CA GLY A 38 11.73 2.74 12.17
C GLY A 38 10.45 2.06 11.67
N LEU A 39 10.36 1.74 10.37
CA LEU A 39 9.22 1.01 9.79
C LEU A 39 9.33 -0.51 10.00
N MET A 40 10.55 -1.00 10.22
CA MET A 40 10.86 -2.38 10.58
C MET A 40 11.61 -2.42 11.91
N VAL A 41 11.45 -3.51 12.64
CA VAL A 41 12.16 -3.82 13.88
C VAL A 41 12.84 -5.17 13.71
N ALA A 42 14.08 -5.29 14.20
CA ALA A 42 14.82 -6.54 14.23
C ALA A 42 15.89 -6.47 15.31
N ILE A 43 16.44 -7.63 15.66
CA ILE A 43 17.66 -7.74 16.44
C ILE A 43 18.83 -7.59 15.46
N ASN A 44 19.60 -6.52 15.59
CA ASN A 44 20.80 -6.33 14.78
C ASN A 44 21.91 -7.26 15.29
N ALA A 45 22.24 -8.29 14.51
CA ALA A 45 23.32 -9.23 14.76
C ALA A 45 24.46 -9.05 13.74
N SER A 46 24.57 -7.87 13.14
CA SER A 46 25.62 -7.55 12.18
C SER A 46 26.97 -7.44 12.89
N ALA A 47 28.01 -7.95 12.23
CA ALA A 47 29.40 -7.92 12.67
C ALA A 47 30.30 -7.43 11.53
N ASP A 48 31.61 -7.35 11.77
CA ASP A 48 32.57 -6.84 10.79
C ASP A 48 32.60 -7.65 9.48
N ASP A 49 32.24 -8.93 9.53
CA ASP A 49 32.23 -9.87 8.41
C ASP A 49 30.90 -9.93 7.66
N GLY A 50 29.82 -9.31 8.17
CA GLY A 50 28.52 -9.42 7.54
C GLY A 50 27.38 -8.66 8.20
N GLU A 51 26.34 -8.41 7.40
CA GLU A 51 25.09 -7.83 7.85
C GLU A 51 24.07 -8.94 8.10
N CYS A 52 23.50 -8.95 9.31
CA CYS A 52 22.51 -9.94 9.71
C CYS A 52 21.48 -9.32 10.65
N TYR A 53 20.20 -9.50 10.33
CA TYR A 53 19.07 -9.03 11.12
C TYR A 53 18.18 -10.20 11.51
N LEU A 54 18.01 -10.44 12.81
CA LEU A 54 17.25 -11.55 13.36
C LEU A 54 15.86 -11.10 13.80
N GLU A 55 14.90 -12.01 13.71
CA GLU A 55 13.49 -11.81 14.06
C GLU A 55 12.87 -10.52 13.48
N PRO A 56 12.97 -10.31 12.16
CA PRO A 56 12.45 -9.10 11.54
C PRO A 56 10.92 -9.05 11.66
N LYS A 57 10.41 -7.92 12.16
CA LYS A 57 8.98 -7.66 12.40
C LYS A 57 8.64 -6.26 11.89
N ILE A 58 7.42 -6.11 11.38
CA ILE A 58 6.90 -4.78 11.02
C ILE A 58 6.58 -3.99 12.29
N SER A 59 6.96 -2.70 12.33
CA SER A 59 6.59 -1.81 13.42
C SER A 59 5.15 -1.32 13.27
N THR A 60 4.60 -0.70 14.32
CA THR A 60 3.30 -0.01 14.24
C THR A 60 3.31 1.08 13.17
N ALA A 61 4.36 1.89 13.13
CA ALA A 61 4.54 2.91 12.10
C ALA A 61 4.65 2.30 10.69
N GLY A 62 5.29 1.14 10.57
CA GLY A 62 5.35 0.37 9.32
C GLY A 62 3.97 -0.07 8.82
N ARG A 63 3.08 -0.51 9.73
CA ARG A 63 1.70 -0.89 9.38
C ARG A 63 0.90 0.32 8.91
N GLU A 64 0.96 1.43 9.65
CA GLU A 64 0.27 2.67 9.26
C GLU A 64 0.76 3.19 7.89
N TYR A 65 2.06 3.13 7.64
CA TYR A 65 2.64 3.52 6.35
C TYR A 65 2.12 2.63 5.21
N LEU A 66 2.05 1.31 5.45
CA LEU A 66 1.51 0.35 4.48
C LEU A 66 0.03 0.63 4.18
N GLU A 67 -0.77 0.90 5.21
CA GLU A 67 -2.20 1.23 5.08
C GLU A 67 -2.41 2.49 4.25
N ARG A 68 -1.72 3.60 4.58
CA ARG A 68 -1.80 4.85 3.80
C ARG A 68 -1.37 4.66 2.35
N THR A 69 -0.34 3.84 2.12
CA THR A 69 0.13 3.54 0.75
C THR A 69 -0.91 2.74 -0.03
N ASN A 70 -1.57 1.78 0.62
CA ASN A 70 -2.64 0.99 0.02
C ASN A 70 -3.90 1.84 -0.26
N GLU A 71 -4.26 2.76 0.64
CA GLU A 71 -5.35 3.72 0.43
C GLU A 71 -5.07 4.65 -0.76
N LYS A 72 -3.85 5.20 -0.86
CA LYS A 72 -3.47 6.08 -1.97
C LYS A 72 -3.52 5.37 -3.33
N ASN A 73 -3.23 4.07 -3.35
CA ASN A 73 -3.28 3.24 -4.55
C ASN A 73 -4.67 2.68 -4.86
N GLN A 74 -5.70 2.95 -4.05
CA GLN A 74 -7.05 2.57 -4.40
C GLN A 74 -7.57 3.43 -5.56
N PRO A 75 -8.10 2.82 -6.63
CA PRO A 75 -8.72 3.58 -7.70
C PRO A 75 -9.89 4.42 -7.18
N TRP A 76 -10.07 5.60 -7.77
CA TRP A 76 -11.10 6.55 -7.34
C TRP A 76 -12.53 5.98 -7.33
N TRP A 77 -12.79 4.95 -8.14
CA TRP A 77 -14.08 4.24 -8.23
C TRP A 77 -14.33 3.19 -7.13
N LYS A 78 -13.36 2.92 -6.25
CA LYS A 78 -13.53 1.95 -5.15
C LYS A 78 -14.11 2.57 -3.87
N SER A 79 -13.99 3.89 -3.70
CA SER A 79 -14.65 4.63 -2.63
C SER A 79 -16.17 4.72 -2.87
N ILE A 80 -16.96 4.25 -1.91
CA ILE A 80 -18.43 4.22 -1.98
C ILE A 80 -19.01 5.64 -2.11
N ASP A 81 -18.47 6.61 -1.39
CA ASP A 81 -18.94 8.00 -1.41
C ASP A 81 -18.80 8.64 -2.79
N ARG A 82 -17.69 8.34 -3.50
CA ARG A 82 -17.49 8.84 -4.87
C ARG A 82 -18.43 8.18 -5.87
N ARG A 83 -18.87 6.94 -5.64
CA ARG A 83 -19.87 6.28 -6.51
C ARG A 83 -21.21 7.00 -6.46
N PHE A 84 -21.65 7.40 -5.27
CA PHE A 84 -22.89 8.18 -5.12
C PHE A 84 -22.80 9.53 -5.82
N TYR A 85 -21.65 10.20 -5.74
CA TYR A 85 -21.45 11.48 -6.43
C TYR A 85 -21.50 11.37 -7.97
N VAL A 86 -20.99 10.29 -8.55
CA VAL A 86 -21.08 10.08 -10.00
C VAL A 86 -22.51 9.72 -10.42
N LEU A 87 -23.20 8.90 -9.62
CA LEU A 87 -24.60 8.56 -9.86
C LEU A 87 -25.52 9.79 -9.83
N THR A 88 -25.32 10.71 -8.88
CA THR A 88 -26.11 11.94 -8.80
C THR A 88 -25.90 12.83 -10.03
N ILE A 89 -24.67 12.97 -10.52
CA ILE A 89 -24.39 13.70 -11.77
C ILE A 89 -25.07 13.04 -12.96
N PHE A 90 -25.01 11.71 -13.08
CA PHE A 90 -25.65 10.98 -14.18
C PHE A 90 -27.17 11.15 -14.17
N ILE A 91 -27.80 11.05 -13.00
CA ILE A 91 -29.24 11.27 -12.83
C ILE A 91 -29.63 12.70 -13.20
N ALA A 92 -28.84 13.69 -12.79
CA ALA A 92 -29.07 15.10 -13.13
C ALA A 92 -28.98 15.34 -14.64
N LEU A 93 -28.00 14.74 -15.33
CA LEU A 93 -27.87 14.83 -16.79
C LEU A 93 -29.04 14.18 -17.53
N LEU A 94 -29.50 13.00 -17.08
CA LEU A 94 -30.67 12.33 -17.67
C LEU A 94 -31.95 13.15 -17.47
N ALA A 95 -32.12 13.75 -16.29
CA ALA A 95 -33.26 14.62 -16.00
C ALA A 95 -33.34 15.85 -16.92
N ILE A 96 -32.20 16.34 -17.41
CA ILE A 96 -32.15 17.46 -18.37
C ILE A 96 -32.31 16.97 -19.81
N ALA A 97 -31.65 15.86 -20.18
CA ALA A 97 -31.62 15.36 -21.55
C ALA A 97 -32.95 14.79 -22.04
N ILE A 98 -33.70 14.07 -21.19
CA ILE A 98 -34.99 13.47 -21.54
C ILE A 98 -36.02 14.53 -21.99
N PRO A 99 -36.26 15.63 -21.24
CA PRO A 99 -37.18 16.67 -21.67
C PRO A 99 -36.74 17.36 -22.98
N LEU A 100 -35.44 17.62 -23.15
CA LEU A 100 -34.89 18.21 -24.38
C LEU A 100 -35.08 17.30 -25.60
N TYR A 101 -34.90 15.99 -25.44
CA TYR A 101 -35.13 15.03 -26.51
C TYR A 101 -36.60 14.95 -26.90
N LEU A 102 -37.50 14.91 -25.92
CA LEU A 102 -38.95 14.91 -26.16
C LEU A 102 -39.40 16.20 -26.86
N ALA A 103 -38.93 17.37 -26.43
CA ALA A 103 -39.26 18.66 -27.03
C ALA A 103 -38.76 18.81 -28.48
N LYS A 104 -37.71 18.08 -28.87
CA LYS A 104 -37.21 18.08 -30.26
C LYS A 104 -37.92 17.06 -31.16
N ALA A 105 -38.56 16.06 -30.58
CA ALA A 105 -39.25 14.99 -31.30
C ALA A 105 -40.74 15.30 -31.58
N THR A 106 -41.32 16.28 -30.88
CA THR A 106 -42.63 16.92 -31.16
C THR A 106 -42.47 18.10 -32.10
#